data_AF-A0A950GXV7-F1
#
_entry.id   AF-A0A950GXV7-F1
#
_cell.length_a   1.000
_cell.length_b   1.000
_cell.length_c   1.000
_cell.angle_alpha   90.00
_cell.angle_beta   90.00
_cell.angle_gamma   90.00
#
_symmetry.space_group_name_H-M   'P 1'
#
loop_
_entity.id
_entity.type
_entity.pdbx_description
1 polymer ?
#
loop_
_entity_poly.entity_id
_entity_poly.type
_entity_poly.pdbx_seq_one_letter_code
_entity_poly.pdbx_strand_id
1 'polypeptide(L)' 'AECHWAFYDRSHARRGAWCDMAACGNRAKNRTLRARRTSAAPDAPA' A
#
# COMPACT_ATOMS: atom_id res chain seq x y z
N ALA A 1 6.02 -5.97 -4.81
CA ALA A 1 5.03 -4.85 -4.77
C ALA A 1 4.91 -4.34 -6.19
N GLU A 2 4.23 -5.13 -7.00
CA GLU A 2 4.51 -5.22 -8.43
C GLU A 2 3.18 -5.05 -9.16
N CYS A 3 2.84 -3.80 -9.48
CA CYS A 3 1.89 -3.56 -10.56
C CYS A 3 2.71 -3.05 -11.74
N HIS A 4 2.83 -3.88 -12.78
CA HIS A 4 3.67 -3.62 -13.96
C HIS A 4 2.89 -3.04 -15.15
N TRP A 5 1.67 -2.56 -14.92
CA TRP A 5 0.78 -2.08 -15.97
C TRP A 5 0.80 -0.56 -16.03
N ALA A 6 0.79 -0.02 -17.26
CA ALA A 6 0.56 1.40 -17.48
C ALA A 6 -0.77 1.82 -16.86
N PHE A 7 -0.81 2.98 -16.21
CA PHE A 7 -2.00 3.47 -15.55
C PHE A 7 -2.20 4.96 -15.71
N TYR A 8 -3.46 5.38 -15.64
CA TYR A 8 -3.83 6.78 -15.70
C TYR A 8 -4.07 7.32 -14.28
N ASP A 9 -3.28 8.30 -13.88
CA ASP A 9 -3.43 8.91 -12.57
C ASP A 9 -4.66 9.84 -12.51
N ARG A 10 -5.72 9.34 -11.88
CA ARG A 10 -6.97 10.09 -11.61
C ARG A 10 -6.93 10.92 -10.32
N SER A 11 -5.82 10.90 -9.58
CA SER A 11 -5.74 11.57 -8.27
C SER A 11 -5.65 13.08 -8.42
N HIS A 12 -6.33 13.81 -7.53
CA HIS A 12 -6.38 15.27 -7.55
C HIS A 12 -4.97 15.92 -7.53
N ALA A 13 -4.05 15.33 -6.75
CA ALA A 13 -2.69 15.85 -6.61
C ALA A 13 -1.66 15.17 -7.52
N ARG A 14 -2.11 14.39 -8.52
CA ARG A 14 -1.27 13.67 -9.47
C ARG A 14 -0.11 12.89 -8.81
N ARG A 15 -0.45 12.19 -7.73
CA ARG A 15 0.47 11.41 -6.88
C ARG A 15 0.13 9.91 -6.87
N GLY A 16 -0.65 9.47 -7.85
CA GLY A 16 -0.99 8.06 -8.03
C GLY A 16 0.26 7.29 -8.42
N ALA A 17 0.60 6.26 -7.64
CA ALA A 17 1.71 5.35 -7.91
C ALA A 17 1.22 3.92 -8.21
N TRP A 18 -0.09 3.75 -8.40
CA TRP A 18 -0.75 2.44 -8.41
C TRP A 18 -1.69 2.34 -9.58
N CYS A 19 -1.65 1.19 -10.24
CA CYS A 19 -2.43 0.92 -11.44
C CYS A 19 -3.95 1.00 -11.23
N ASP A 20 -4.40 0.62 -10.03
CA ASP A 20 -5.75 0.86 -9.57
C ASP A 20 -5.71 1.25 -8.08
N MET A 21 -6.43 2.32 -7.74
CA MET A 21 -6.40 2.87 -6.39
C MET A 21 -7.19 2.00 -5.41
N ALA A 22 -8.28 1.38 -5.86
CA ALA A 22 -9.15 0.55 -5.01
C ALA A 22 -8.49 -0.80 -4.65
N ALA A 23 -7.70 -1.37 -5.57
CA ALA A 23 -7.03 -2.64 -5.41
C ALA A 23 -5.57 -2.46 -4.96
N CYS A 24 -4.70 -1.92 -5.82
CA CYS A 24 -3.27 -1.79 -5.51
C CYS A 24 -3.01 -0.76 -4.41
N GLY A 25 -3.69 0.40 -4.48
CA GLY A 25 -3.56 1.44 -3.46
C GLY A 25 -3.98 0.98 -2.07
N ASN A 26 -5.12 0.31 -1.94
CA ASN A 26 -5.56 -0.24 -0.65
C ASN A 26 -4.66 -1.37 -0.14
N ARG A 27 -4.18 -2.27 -1.02
CA ARG A 27 -3.20 -3.29 -0.62
C ARG A 27 -1.92 -2.67 -0.04
N ALA A 28 -1.39 -1.64 -0.70
CA ALA A 28 -0.21 -0.92 -0.21
C ALA A 28 -0.48 -0.25 1.15
N LYS A 29 -1.61 0.44 1.31
CA LYS A 29 -2.02 1.04 2.60
C LYS A 29 -2.12 0.00 3.70
N ASN A 30 -2.79 -1.13 3.43
CA ASN A 30 -2.98 -2.20 4.40
C ASN A 30 -1.66 -2.86 4.79
N ARG A 31 -0.72 -3.03 3.84
CA ARG A 31 0.62 -3.52 4.14
C ARG A 31 1.34 -2.58 5.10
N THR A 32 1.34 -1.28 4.83
CA THR A 32 1.98 -0.29 5.72
C THR A 32 1.32 -0.26 7.10
N LEU A 33 -0.01 -0.33 7.17
CA LEU A 33 -0.74 -0.40 8.43
C LEU A 33 -0.36 -1.66 9.23
N ARG A 34 -0.33 -2.83 8.58
CA ARG A 34 0.07 -4.09 9.21
C ARG A 34 1.53 -4.07 9.65
N ALA A 35 2.43 -3.52 8.84
CA ALA A 35 3.83 -3.36 9.21
C ALA A 35 3.99 -2.45 10.45
N ARG A 36 3.27 -1.33 10.52
CA ARG A 36 3.27 -0.48 11.72
C ARG A 36 2.75 -1.23 12.95
N ARG A 37 1.69 -2.03 12.79
CA ARG A 37 1.11 -2.84 13.87
C ARG A 37 2.04 -3.97 14.33
N THR A 38 2.77 -4.61 13.40
CA THR A 38 3.73 -5.65 13.76
C THR A 38 4.98 -5.08 14.42
N SER A 39 5.41 -3.87 14.03
CA SER A 39 6.51 -3.16 14.69
C SER A 39 6.13 -2.55 16.04
N ALA A 40 4.83 -2.35 16.29
CA ALA A 40 4.32 -1.85 17.57
C ALA A 40 4.02 -2.96 18.59
N ALA A 41 4.18 -4.24 18.22
CA ALA A 41 4.21 -5.34 19.17
C ALA A 41 5.69 -5.61 19.51
N PRO A 42 6.23 -5.07 20.61
CA PRO A 42 7.45 -5.63 21.16
C PRO A 42 7.07 -7.01 21.70
N ASP A 43 7.81 -8.04 21.30
CA ASP A 43 7.84 -9.36 21.93
C ASP A 43 6.62 -10.28 21.69
N ALA A 44 6.59 -10.93 20.53
CA ALA A 44 5.93 -12.23 20.37
C ALA A 44 7.00 -13.34 20.40
N PRO A 45 6.99 -14.28 21.37
CA PRO A 45 7.94 -15.38 21.39
C PRO A 45 7.69 -16.37 20.23
N ALA A 46 8.79 -16.94 19.74
CA ALA A 46 8.87 -17.93 18.68
C ALA A 46 8.20 -19.27 19.05
#